data_AF-A0AA86GL31-F1
#
_entry.id   AF-A0AA86GL31-F1
#
_cell.length_a   1.000
_cell.length_b   1.000
_cell.length_c   1.000
_cell.angle_alpha   90.00
_cell.angle_beta   90.00
_cell.angle_gamma   90.00
#
_symmetry.space_group_name_H-M   'P 1'
#
loop_
_entity.id
_entity.type
_entity.pdbx_description
1 polymer ?
#
loop_
_entity_poly.entity_id
_entity_poly.type
_entity_poly.pdbx_seq_one_letter_code
_entity_poly.pdbx_strand_id
1 'polypeptide(L)' 'MPRDHDGNRLAHMMWSGVVPPGMIYVRSHHPHGFDSRYFGLVPIAKLTRMTRIL' A
#
# COMPACT_ATOMS: atom_id res chain seq x y z
N MET A 1 9.96 1.08 -14.26
CA MET A 1 10.58 1.31 -12.93
C MET A 1 9.55 1.96 -12.04
N PRO A 2 9.46 1.63 -10.73
CA PRO A 2 8.67 2.31 -9.73
C PRO A 2 9.32 3.54 -9.02
N ARG A 3 8.58 4.63 -8.70
CA ARG A 3 8.93 5.85 -7.95
C ARG A 3 7.69 6.82 -7.72
N ASP A 4 7.73 7.61 -6.65
CA ASP A 4 6.71 8.15 -5.73
C ASP A 4 6.40 9.68 -5.79
N HIS A 5 6.14 10.31 -4.62
CA HIS A 5 5.51 11.64 -4.41
C HIS A 5 6.16 12.80 -5.18
N ASP A 6 7.42 12.64 -5.61
CA ASP A 6 8.23 13.65 -6.29
C ASP A 6 8.24 13.52 -7.82
N GLY A 7 7.12 13.11 -8.43
CA GLY A 7 6.98 13.01 -9.90
C GLY A 7 7.69 11.78 -10.49
N ASN A 8 7.90 10.84 -9.62
CA ASN A 8 8.72 9.70 -9.84
C ASN A 8 7.78 8.59 -10.48
N ARG A 9 8.29 7.63 -11.28
CA ARG A 9 7.54 6.61 -12.09
C ARG A 9 7.24 5.32 -11.30
N LEU A 10 6.05 4.91 -10.81
CA LEU A 10 5.72 3.63 -10.06
C LEU A 10 5.28 2.37 -10.90
N ALA A 11 6.15 1.68 -11.66
CA ALA A 11 5.81 0.51 -12.51
C ALA A 11 5.49 -0.84 -11.79
N HIS A 12 4.63 -0.82 -10.75
CA HIS A 12 4.06 -1.99 -10.03
C HIS A 12 4.91 -2.60 -8.89
N MET A 13 5.36 -1.83 -7.91
CA MET A 13 6.16 -2.38 -6.81
C MET A 13 5.42 -3.48 -6.03
N MET A 14 6.03 -4.67 -5.99
CA MET A 14 5.64 -5.78 -5.12
C MET A 14 6.60 -5.81 -3.93
N TRP A 15 6.05 -5.81 -2.72
CA TRP A 15 6.84 -5.95 -1.50
C TRP A 15 7.54 -7.32 -1.49
N SER A 16 8.85 -7.31 -1.29
CA SER A 16 9.63 -8.51 -1.03
C SER A 16 10.20 -8.44 0.38
N GLY A 17 10.00 -9.50 1.16
CA GLY A 17 10.47 -9.58 2.55
C GLY A 17 9.34 -9.63 3.58
N VAL A 18 9.74 -9.72 4.85
CA VAL A 18 8.80 -9.83 5.98
C VAL A 18 8.19 -8.46 6.25
N VAL A 19 6.86 -8.40 6.36
CA VAL A 19 6.16 -7.20 6.85
C VAL A 19 6.45 -7.09 8.36
N PRO A 20 7.05 -5.99 8.85
CA PRO A 20 7.32 -5.84 10.27
C PRO A 20 6.05 -5.83 11.13
N PRO A 21 6.14 -6.21 12.41
CA PRO A 21 5.01 -6.10 13.34
C PRO A 21 4.42 -4.68 13.35
N GLY A 22 3.09 -4.58 13.33
CA GLY A 22 2.38 -3.29 13.34
C GLY A 22 2.27 -2.60 11.97
N MET A 23 2.83 -3.18 10.91
CA MET A 23 2.73 -2.67 9.54
C MET A 23 1.86 -3.60 8.68
N ILE A 24 1.35 -3.07 7.56
CA ILE A 24 0.57 -3.85 6.60
C ILE A 24 0.84 -3.38 5.17
N TYR A 25 0.81 -4.33 4.24
CA TYR A 25 0.82 -4.08 2.79
C TYR A 25 -0.62 -4.09 2.28
N VAL A 26 -1.08 -2.98 1.74
CA VAL A 26 -2.45 -2.83 1.22
C VAL A 26 -2.41 -2.75 -0.29
N ARG A 27 -3.29 -3.51 -0.95
CA ARG A 27 -3.41 -3.53 -2.41
C ARG A 27 -4.87 -3.48 -2.83
N SER A 28 -5.17 -2.62 -3.81
CA SER A 28 -6.43 -2.64 -4.53
C SER A 28 -6.43 -3.73 -5.61
N HIS A 29 -7.58 -4.35 -5.83
CA HIS A 29 -7.79 -5.25 -6.97
C HIS A 29 -7.71 -4.51 -8.32
N HIS A 30 -7.85 -3.18 -8.33
CA HIS A 30 -7.77 -2.40 -9.55
C HIS A 30 -6.30 -2.20 -10.01
N PRO A 31 -5.96 -2.49 -11.28
CA PRO A 31 -4.58 -2.41 -11.80
C PRO A 31 -3.89 -1.06 -11.60
N HIS A 32 -4.65 0.04 -11.60
CA HIS A 32 -4.15 1.41 -11.43
C HIS A 32 -4.38 1.99 -10.04
N GLY A 33 -4.75 1.17 -9.05
CA GLY A 33 -4.93 1.63 -7.68
C GLY A 33 -3.64 2.22 -7.09
N PHE A 34 -3.76 3.38 -6.45
CA PHE A 34 -2.67 4.00 -5.70
C PHE A 34 -2.69 3.46 -4.27
N ASP A 35 -1.80 2.51 -3.98
CA ASP A 35 -1.78 1.76 -2.73
C ASP A 35 -0.33 1.48 -2.28
N SER A 36 -0.08 0.45 -1.47
CA SER A 36 1.28 0.14 -1.00
C SER A 36 2.28 -0.17 -2.11
N ARG A 37 1.82 -0.41 -3.35
CA ARG A 37 2.69 -0.42 -4.53
C ARG A 37 3.36 0.92 -4.80
N TYR A 38 2.87 2.00 -4.19
CA TYR A 38 3.27 3.36 -4.46
C TYR A 38 3.90 4.06 -3.25
N PHE A 39 3.27 3.93 -2.08
CA PHE A 39 3.73 4.58 -0.85
C PHE A 39 4.30 3.60 0.19
N GLY A 40 4.43 2.31 -0.15
CA GLY A 40 4.99 1.30 0.75
C GLY A 40 4.03 0.82 1.85
N LEU A 41 4.60 0.25 2.90
CA LEU A 41 3.83 -0.29 4.03
C LEU A 41 3.17 0.83 4.84
N VAL A 42 1.98 0.53 5.38
CA VAL A 42 1.25 1.47 6.24
C VAL A 42 1.19 0.98 7.68
N PRO A 43 1.22 1.87 8.69
CA PRO A 43 1.01 1.47 10.07
C PRO A 43 -0.44 1.04 10.29
N ILE A 44 -0.64 -0.13 10.92
CA ILE A 44 -1.97 -0.63 11.29
C ILE A 44 -2.69 0.37 12.20
N ALA A 45 -1.96 1.02 13.11
CA ALA A 45 -2.50 2.03 14.03
C ALA A 45 -3.12 3.25 13.34
N LYS A 46 -2.80 3.49 12.05
CA LYS A 46 -3.40 4.57 11.25
C LYS A 46 -4.62 4.13 10.44
N LEU A 47 -4.97 2.84 10.46
CA LEU A 47 -6.13 2.34 9.74
C LEU A 47 -7.42 2.60 10.51
N THR A 48 -8.42 3.14 9.80
CA THR A 48 -9.79 3.21 10.31
C THR A 48 -10.46 1.86 10.08
N ARG A 49 -10.98 1.24 11.16
CA ARG A 49 -11.68 -0.04 11.07
C ARG A 49 -12.98 0.14 10.30
N MET A 50 -13.07 -0.48 9.12
CA MET A 50 -14.30 -0.49 8.34
C MET A 50 -15.27 -1.51 8.95
N THR A 51 -16.47 -1.06 9.33
CA THR A 51 -17.57 -1.92 9.75
C THR A 51 -18.52 -2.10 8.57
N ARG A 52 -18.86 -3.35 8.25
CA ARG A 52 -19.87 -3.63 7.25
C ARG A 52 -21.21 -3.05 7.71
N ILE A 53 -21.84 -2.25 6.86
CA ILE A 53 -23.18 -1.71 7.07
C ILE A 53 -24.07 -2.46 6.08
N LEU A 54 -24.75 -3.50 6.59
CA LEU A 54 -25.69 -4.38 5.88
C LEU A 54 -25.04 -5.38 4.89
#